data_AF-A0A120KMV9-F1
#
_entry.id   AF-A0A120KMV9-F1
#
_cell.length_a   1.000
_cell.length_b   1.000
_cell.length_c   1.000
_cell.angle_alpha   90.00
_cell.angle_beta   90.00
_cell.angle_gamma   90.00
#
_symmetry.space_group_name_H-M   'P 1'
#
loop_
_entity.id
_entity.type
_entity.pdbx_description
1 polymer ?
#
loop_
_entity_poly.entity_id
_entity_poly.type
_entity_poly.pdbx_seq_one_letter_code
_entity_poly.pdbx_strand_id
1 'polypeptide(L)'
;MGLDADDSSSSSGAVNEVIIKWYDQLGNEARQCRERSIAAIQSSGAVTSTTIDFPGIPTADLAGRVAVRELAQRAAGLKRFKVRLDRRAYRIEPGGLFRLSDPRRGISNIVLRAGRVEVGSLTDATITISAVQDVYGLPAAALSEPQSSFWVPADTTPRPVEVRRLMETTWRDLAQDLGPGDLDALDPGATYISALGVKPSSTALSYLLFTRVGGNAFAERDSDAFCPSGTIRAALGKYDTTVDVLGVTDLDLVEVGTTALIDDEIVRIDAINFDAARLTIGRGCIDTVPAAHNAGARIWFFDNNSAWDPSAYGPGVAVQARMLTQTSQGTLPESAAPVDTLVTRLRQGRPYPPGRIRIGGEREPVSAAGELTVSWAHRDRKLQADRVIDAEAAGIGPEPGTTYSLRLVRKDNNAQLAIVTDVAGDSAQIGPAQYTGPVVLEVWAVRDGMESWQRWRVEFRYSPV
;
A
#
# COMPACT_ATOMS: atom_id res chain seq x y z
N MET A 1 38.03 -9.73 71.10
CA MET A 1 36.62 -10.17 71.13
C MET A 1 36.27 -10.87 69.82
N GLY A 2 35.23 -11.71 69.77
CA GLY A 2 34.96 -12.63 68.66
C GLY A 2 33.60 -12.43 67.97
N LEU A 3 33.42 -13.14 66.85
CA LEU A 3 32.19 -13.24 66.07
C LEU A 3 31.57 -14.63 66.30
N ASP A 4 30.37 -14.70 66.88
CA ASP A 4 29.81 -15.98 67.37
C ASP A 4 28.93 -16.72 66.34
N ALA A 5 28.41 -16.03 65.31
CA ALA A 5 27.66 -16.67 64.22
C ALA A 5 27.71 -15.82 62.93
N ASP A 6 27.88 -16.49 61.79
CA ASP A 6 27.61 -16.01 60.43
C ASP A 6 26.48 -16.90 59.89
N ASP A 7 25.23 -16.51 60.14
CA ASP A 7 24.07 -17.22 59.58
C ASP A 7 23.80 -16.68 58.18
N SER A 8 24.13 -17.48 57.17
CA SER A 8 23.65 -17.28 55.81
C SER A 8 22.23 -17.84 55.71
N SER A 9 21.23 -16.98 55.49
CA SER A 9 19.90 -17.45 55.09
C SER A 9 20.03 -18.26 53.78
N SER A 10 19.35 -19.40 53.68
CA SER A 10 19.37 -20.24 52.48
C SER A 10 18.98 -19.44 51.23
N SER A 11 19.72 -19.61 50.13
CA SER A 11 19.49 -18.93 48.84
C SER A 11 18.32 -19.49 48.04
N SER A 12 17.63 -20.49 48.58
CA SER A 12 16.48 -21.17 47.99
C SER A 12 15.25 -20.24 48.00
N GLY A 13 15.17 -19.35 47.01
CA GLY A 13 14.05 -18.42 46.81
C GLY A 13 14.43 -16.94 46.63
N ALA A 14 15.70 -16.62 46.43
CA ALA A 14 16.14 -15.23 46.23
C ALA A 14 15.53 -14.62 44.97
N VAL A 15 14.89 -13.45 45.13
CA VAL A 15 14.30 -12.69 44.01
C VAL A 15 15.44 -12.22 43.09
N ASN A 16 15.35 -12.56 41.81
CA ASN A 16 16.35 -12.22 40.81
C ASN A 16 15.80 -11.33 39.66
N GLU A 17 14.51 -10.98 39.73
CA GLU A 17 13.86 -9.96 38.92
C GLU A 17 12.94 -9.10 39.79
N VAL A 18 13.03 -7.77 39.62
CA VAL A 18 12.09 -6.82 40.24
C VAL A 18 11.41 -5.98 39.15
N ILE A 19 10.09 -5.88 39.25
CA ILE A 19 9.26 -5.01 38.42
C ILE A 19 8.67 -3.91 39.30
N ILE A 20 8.97 -2.65 38.96
CA ILE A 20 8.44 -1.47 39.64
C ILE A 20 7.34 -0.87 38.78
N LYS A 21 6.11 -0.80 39.30
CA LYS A 21 5.05 0.02 38.69
C LYS A 21 5.11 1.43 39.25
N TRP A 22 5.13 2.42 38.37
CA TRP A 22 5.22 3.83 38.70
C TRP A 22 4.24 4.64 37.82
N TYR A 23 3.97 5.88 38.21
CA TYR A 23 2.96 6.70 37.54
C TYR A 23 3.62 7.88 36.83
N ASP A 24 3.52 7.91 35.50
CA ASP A 24 4.01 9.02 34.70
C ASP A 24 3.01 10.17 34.75
N GLN A 25 3.36 11.22 35.48
CA GLN A 25 2.50 12.39 35.65
C GLN A 25 2.40 13.24 34.37
N LEU A 26 3.37 13.13 33.44
CA LEU A 26 3.35 13.88 32.18
C LEU A 26 2.51 13.15 31.13
N GLY A 27 2.62 11.83 31.07
CA GLY A 27 1.83 10.96 30.18
C GLY A 27 0.45 10.59 30.72
N ASN A 28 0.18 10.87 31.99
CA ASN A 28 -1.04 10.48 32.72
C ASN A 28 -1.34 8.97 32.64
N GLU A 29 -0.29 8.14 32.69
CA GLU A 29 -0.39 6.69 32.52
C GLU A 29 0.50 5.92 33.51
N ALA A 30 0.07 4.70 33.85
CA ALA A 30 0.87 3.79 34.66
C ALA A 30 1.92 3.11 33.79
N ARG A 31 3.19 3.20 34.18
CA ARG A 31 4.33 2.60 33.50
C ARG A 31 5.02 1.59 34.41
N GLN A 32 5.82 0.71 33.81
CA GLN A 32 6.60 -0.28 34.55
C GLN A 32 8.07 -0.25 34.13
N CYS A 33 8.96 -0.39 35.10
CA CYS A 33 10.39 -0.62 34.89
C CYS A 33 10.76 -1.99 35.42
N ARG A 34 11.62 -2.72 34.70
CA ARG A 34 12.05 -4.07 35.05
C ARG A 34 13.57 -4.13 35.15
N GLU A 35 14.05 -4.71 36.23
CA GLU A 35 15.48 -4.94 36.46
C GLU A 35 15.73 -6.42 36.78
N ARG A 36 16.84 -6.99 36.29
CA ARG A 36 17.18 -8.43 36.42
C ARG A 36 18.65 -8.61 36.78
N SER A 37 18.95 -9.58 37.63
CA SER A 37 20.32 -10.01 37.91
C SER A 37 20.66 -11.27 37.10
N ILE A 38 21.42 -11.10 36.01
CA ILE A 38 21.81 -12.20 35.11
C ILE A 38 22.61 -13.27 35.86
N ALA A 39 23.54 -12.86 36.73
CA ALA A 39 24.34 -13.77 37.54
C ALA A 39 23.48 -14.60 38.52
N ALA A 40 22.48 -13.98 39.15
CA ALA A 40 21.57 -14.69 40.06
C ALA A 40 20.65 -15.66 39.30
N ILE A 41 20.16 -15.28 38.11
CA ILE A 41 19.36 -16.17 37.25
C ILE A 41 20.17 -17.38 36.77
N GLN A 42 21.42 -17.17 36.36
CA GLN A 42 22.33 -18.25 35.95
C GLN A 42 22.66 -19.20 37.10
N SER A 43 22.80 -18.67 38.32
CA SER A 43 23.06 -19.48 39.52
C SER A 43 21.84 -20.24 40.04
N SER A 44 20.62 -19.71 39.89
CA SER A 44 19.38 -20.36 40.36
C SER A 44 18.74 -21.27 39.31
N GLY A 45 19.07 -21.10 38.03
CA GLY A 45 18.47 -21.85 36.91
C GLY A 45 17.01 -21.48 36.61
N ALA A 46 16.43 -20.50 37.30
CA ALA A 46 15.05 -20.06 37.14
C ALA A 46 14.87 -18.58 37.47
N VAL A 47 13.91 -17.91 36.84
CA VAL A 47 13.55 -16.51 37.13
C VAL A 47 12.51 -16.46 38.25
N THR A 48 12.85 -15.77 39.34
CA THR A 48 11.99 -15.52 40.49
C THR A 48 11.70 -14.02 40.57
N SER A 49 10.50 -13.64 40.14
CA SER A 49 10.08 -12.24 39.96
C SER A 49 9.26 -11.72 41.13
N THR A 50 9.39 -10.42 41.42
CA THR A 50 8.50 -9.70 42.35
C THR A 50 8.09 -8.36 41.75
N THR A 51 6.80 -8.04 41.85
CA THR A 51 6.25 -6.76 41.41
C THR A 51 5.94 -5.88 42.63
N ILE A 52 6.33 -4.61 42.58
CA ILE A 52 6.10 -3.64 43.65
C ILE A 52 5.53 -2.35 43.05
N ASP A 53 4.46 -1.85 43.66
CA ASP A 53 3.80 -0.62 43.22
C ASP A 53 4.36 0.59 44.01
N PHE A 54 4.95 1.53 43.27
CA PHE A 54 5.46 2.81 43.79
C PHE A 54 4.79 3.97 43.04
N PRO A 55 3.53 4.31 43.36
CA PRO A 55 2.77 5.34 42.63
C PRO A 55 3.35 6.75 42.79
N GLY A 56 4.17 6.99 43.84
CA GLY A 56 4.81 8.28 44.09
C GLY A 56 6.08 8.55 43.28
N ILE A 57 6.51 7.62 42.42
CA ILE A 57 7.68 7.80 41.54
C ILE A 57 7.23 8.45 40.23
N PRO A 58 7.69 9.67 39.90
CA PRO A 58 7.20 10.42 38.75
C PRO A 58 8.02 10.23 37.46
N THR A 59 9.19 9.59 37.53
CA THR A 59 10.12 9.47 36.39
C THR A 59 10.71 8.07 36.25
N ALA A 60 11.03 7.70 35.01
CA ALA A 60 11.63 6.41 34.67
C ALA A 60 13.02 6.21 35.28
N ASP A 61 13.87 7.24 35.32
CA ASP A 61 15.20 7.18 35.94
C ASP A 61 15.11 6.80 37.43
N LEU A 62 14.20 7.47 38.15
CA LEU A 62 13.98 7.19 39.56
C LEU A 62 13.39 5.79 39.76
N ALA A 63 12.49 5.34 38.88
CA ALA A 63 11.95 3.99 38.89
C ALA A 63 13.05 2.93 38.66
N GLY A 64 13.97 3.16 37.72
CA GLY A 64 15.11 2.30 37.46
C GLY A 64 16.08 2.22 38.65
N ARG A 65 16.39 3.34 39.29
CA ARG A 65 17.24 3.38 40.50
C ARG A 65 16.60 2.64 41.67
N VAL A 66 15.28 2.77 41.84
CA VAL A 66 14.52 2.03 42.86
C VAL A 66 14.48 0.54 42.52
N ALA A 67 14.32 0.16 41.25
CA ALA A 67 14.33 -1.23 40.81
C ALA A 67 15.68 -1.91 41.13
N VAL A 68 16.80 -1.24 40.82
CA VAL A 68 18.16 -1.74 41.15
C VAL A 68 18.34 -1.86 42.67
N ARG A 69 17.86 -0.88 43.45
CA ARG A 69 17.91 -0.93 44.92
C ARG A 69 17.14 -2.13 45.48
N GLU A 70 15.90 -2.31 45.05
CA GLU A 70 15.03 -3.41 45.50
C GLU A 70 15.61 -4.77 45.11
N LEU A 71 16.14 -4.88 43.89
CA LEU A 71 16.80 -6.10 43.43
C LEU A 71 18.04 -6.39 44.27
N ALA A 72 18.89 -5.39 44.56
CA ALA A 72 20.07 -5.57 45.39
C ALA A 72 19.73 -6.01 46.83
N GLN A 73 18.68 -5.45 47.43
CA GLN A 73 18.23 -5.82 48.77
C GLN A 73 17.70 -7.25 48.85
N ARG A 74 17.02 -7.73 47.79
CA ARG A 74 16.31 -9.01 47.79
C ARG A 74 17.15 -10.14 47.19
N ALA A 75 18.08 -9.83 46.29
CA ALA A 75 19.03 -10.78 45.73
C ALA A 75 20.22 -11.03 46.67
N ALA A 76 20.61 -10.04 47.49
CA ALA A 76 21.61 -10.24 48.52
C ALA A 76 21.00 -11.06 49.66
N GLY A 77 21.41 -12.32 49.80
CA GLY A 77 21.16 -13.08 51.03
C GLY A 77 21.84 -12.38 52.21
N LEU A 78 21.13 -11.43 52.84
CA LEU A 78 21.69 -10.53 53.83
C LEU A 78 22.25 -11.32 55.00
N LYS A 79 23.57 -11.24 55.18
CA LYS A 79 24.25 -11.87 56.30
C LYS A 79 23.91 -11.17 57.61
N ARG A 80 23.53 -11.97 58.61
CA ARG A 80 23.31 -11.51 59.98
C ARG A 80 24.57 -11.82 60.79
N PHE A 81 25.06 -10.81 61.50
CA PHE A 81 26.25 -10.90 62.33
C PHE A 81 25.87 -10.71 63.79
N LYS A 82 26.42 -11.56 64.66
CA LYS A 82 26.45 -11.32 66.11
C LYS A 82 27.89 -11.03 66.52
N VAL A 83 28.16 -9.76 66.81
CA VAL A 83 29.50 -9.25 67.08
C VAL A 83 29.66 -8.97 68.57
N ARG A 84 30.69 -9.53 69.21
CA ARG A 84 31.11 -9.13 70.56
C ARG A 84 32.25 -8.13 70.46
N LEU A 85 32.11 -6.99 71.11
CA LEU A 85 33.04 -5.87 71.09
C LEU A 85 33.39 -5.43 72.52
N ASP A 86 34.49 -4.71 72.67
CA ASP A 86 34.86 -4.10 73.94
C ASP A 86 34.07 -2.79 74.20
N ARG A 87 34.29 -2.16 75.36
CA ARG A 87 33.57 -0.93 75.74
C ARG A 87 33.79 0.27 74.82
N ARG A 88 34.74 0.25 73.89
CA ARG A 88 34.90 1.33 72.90
C ARG A 88 33.74 1.37 71.91
N ALA A 89 32.99 0.28 71.79
CA ALA A 89 31.79 0.19 70.96
C ALA A 89 30.55 0.90 71.56
N TYR A 90 30.66 1.57 72.72
CA TYR A 90 29.54 2.25 73.38
C TYR A 90 28.84 3.32 72.51
N ARG A 91 29.52 3.84 71.49
CA ARG A 91 28.99 4.85 70.54
C ARG A 91 28.07 4.26 69.48
N ILE A 92 27.98 2.93 69.37
CA ILE A 92 27.14 2.27 68.38
C ILE A 92 25.73 2.13 68.94
N GLU A 93 24.82 2.92 68.41
CA GLU A 93 23.40 2.90 68.77
C GLU A 93 22.59 1.98 67.85
N PRO A 94 21.44 1.44 68.31
CA PRO A 94 20.47 0.78 67.44
C PRO A 94 20.13 1.63 66.20
N GLY A 95 20.18 1.03 65.01
CA GLY A 95 20.00 1.70 63.72
C GLY A 95 21.25 2.34 63.13
N GLY A 96 22.29 2.53 63.94
CA GLY A 96 23.57 3.11 63.54
C GLY A 96 24.38 2.23 62.59
N LEU A 97 25.28 2.86 61.84
CA LEU A 97 26.19 2.19 60.91
C LEU A 97 27.58 2.06 61.52
N PHE A 98 28.20 0.91 61.37
CA PHE A 98 29.58 0.69 61.79
C PHE A 98 30.31 -0.23 60.82
N ARG A 99 31.63 -0.05 60.76
CA ARG A 99 32.52 -0.82 59.91
C ARG A 99 33.10 -2.00 60.69
N LEU A 100 33.00 -3.21 60.13
CA LEU A 100 33.63 -4.41 60.65
C LEU A 100 34.79 -4.81 59.73
N SER A 101 35.93 -5.13 60.34
CA SER A 101 37.09 -5.72 59.67
C SER A 101 37.60 -6.87 60.53
N ASP A 102 37.59 -8.08 59.97
CA ASP A 102 38.19 -9.28 60.56
C ASP A 102 39.02 -10.02 59.49
N PRO A 103 40.29 -9.62 59.31
CA PRO A 103 41.16 -10.24 58.30
C PRO A 103 41.37 -11.74 58.50
N ARG A 104 41.24 -12.27 59.72
CA ARG A 104 41.43 -13.71 60.01
C ARG A 104 40.32 -14.56 59.41
N ARG A 105 39.13 -13.99 59.22
CA ARG A 105 37.98 -14.63 58.59
C ARG A 105 37.79 -14.19 57.13
N GLY A 106 38.78 -13.53 56.53
CA GLY A 106 38.71 -13.02 55.15
C GLY A 106 37.81 -11.79 54.99
N ILE A 107 37.36 -11.17 56.08
CA ILE A 107 36.51 -9.97 56.04
C ILE A 107 37.42 -8.75 56.09
N SER A 108 37.84 -8.26 54.92
CA SER A 108 38.69 -7.06 54.83
C SER A 108 37.95 -5.80 55.27
N ASN A 109 36.72 -5.63 54.79
CA ASN A 109 35.87 -4.48 55.10
C ASN A 109 34.40 -4.77 54.79
N ILE A 110 33.52 -4.68 55.79
CA ILE A 110 32.06 -4.72 55.59
C ILE A 110 31.37 -3.66 56.44
N VAL A 111 30.34 -3.02 55.89
CA VAL A 111 29.50 -2.07 56.62
C VAL A 111 28.27 -2.80 57.13
N LEU A 112 28.02 -2.67 58.43
CA LEU A 112 26.91 -3.30 59.12
C LEU A 112 25.99 -2.23 59.73
N ARG A 113 24.70 -2.51 59.74
CA ARG A 113 23.69 -1.74 60.48
C ARG A 113 23.38 -2.44 61.78
N ALA A 114 23.57 -1.75 62.90
CA ALA A 114 23.26 -2.25 64.23
C ALA A 114 21.74 -2.41 64.38
N GLY A 115 21.29 -3.59 64.79
CA GLY A 115 19.91 -3.85 65.18
C GLY A 115 19.76 -3.73 66.69
N ARG A 116 20.06 -4.83 67.40
CA ARG A 116 19.98 -4.90 68.87
C ARG A 116 21.37 -4.77 69.48
N VAL A 117 21.53 -3.87 70.44
CA VAL A 117 22.78 -3.61 71.16
C VAL A 117 22.58 -3.99 72.63
N GLU A 118 23.37 -4.94 73.13
CA GLU A 118 23.36 -5.41 74.50
C GLU A 118 24.65 -4.96 75.19
N VAL A 119 24.52 -3.94 76.04
CA VAL A 119 25.61 -3.43 76.86
C VAL A 119 25.66 -4.32 78.10
N GLY A 120 26.72 -5.12 78.26
CA GLY A 120 26.86 -6.11 79.35
C GLY A 120 26.73 -5.55 80.78
N SER A 121 27.03 -6.38 81.79
CA SER A 121 26.86 -6.03 83.21
C SER A 121 28.07 -5.28 83.81
N LEU A 122 28.00 -4.91 85.09
CA LEU A 122 29.13 -4.30 85.82
C LEU A 122 30.37 -5.21 85.88
N THR A 123 30.18 -6.53 85.89
CA THR A 123 31.24 -7.55 85.96
C THR A 123 31.67 -8.08 84.59
N ASP A 124 30.89 -7.87 83.52
CA ASP A 124 31.23 -8.23 82.14
C ASP A 124 31.18 -7.01 81.21
N ALA A 125 32.36 -6.56 80.76
CA ALA A 125 32.54 -5.38 79.93
C ALA A 125 32.27 -5.61 78.43
N THR A 126 31.68 -6.73 78.04
CA THR A 126 31.42 -7.09 76.64
C THR A 126 30.13 -6.43 76.11
N ILE A 127 30.22 -5.78 74.95
CA ILE A 127 29.05 -5.25 74.21
C ILE A 127 28.74 -6.22 73.08
N THR A 128 27.51 -6.76 73.04
CA THR A 128 27.07 -7.66 71.97
C THR A 128 26.13 -6.93 71.03
N ILE A 129 26.42 -6.94 69.73
CA ILE A 129 25.65 -6.27 68.69
C ILE A 129 25.16 -7.29 67.68
N SER A 130 23.84 -7.38 67.53
CA SER A 130 23.19 -8.09 66.41
C SER A 130 23.04 -7.10 65.27
N ALA A 131 23.71 -7.35 64.14
CA ALA A 131 23.78 -6.45 63.00
C ALA A 131 23.49 -7.16 61.68
N VAL A 132 23.07 -6.41 60.67
CA VAL A 132 22.84 -6.92 59.30
C VAL A 132 23.74 -6.18 58.32
N GLN A 133 24.14 -6.83 57.23
CA GLN A 133 24.90 -6.17 56.17
C GLN A 133 24.11 -4.98 55.58
N ASP A 134 24.74 -3.80 55.49
CA ASP A 134 24.13 -2.60 54.93
C ASP A 134 24.34 -2.56 53.41
N VAL A 135 23.28 -2.84 52.64
CA VAL A 135 23.27 -2.76 51.17
C VAL A 135 22.34 -1.65 50.65
N TYR A 136 21.93 -0.73 51.52
CA TYR A 136 20.85 0.23 51.27
C TYR A 136 21.27 1.49 50.50
N GLY A 137 22.47 1.51 49.92
CA GLY A 137 22.95 2.61 49.09
C GLY A 137 22.23 2.66 47.74
N LEU A 138 21.72 3.83 47.36
CA LEU A 138 21.21 4.05 46.00
C LEU A 138 22.40 4.16 45.04
N PRO A 139 22.44 3.38 43.93
CA PRO A 139 23.45 3.59 42.91
C PRO A 139 23.28 4.99 42.29
N ALA A 140 24.40 5.62 41.96
CA ALA A 140 24.44 6.96 41.37
C ALA A 140 23.92 7.00 39.92
N ALA A 141 23.89 5.85 39.23
CA ALA A 141 23.41 5.72 37.86
C ALA A 141 22.32 4.64 37.77
N ALA A 142 21.22 4.93 37.07
CA ALA A 142 20.29 3.92 36.60
C ALA A 142 20.98 3.09 35.50
N LEU A 143 20.85 1.76 35.52
CA LEU A 143 21.44 0.87 34.51
C LEU A 143 20.51 0.62 33.30
N SER A 144 19.29 1.16 33.33
CA SER A 144 18.28 0.96 32.31
C SER A 144 17.72 2.31 31.86
N GLU A 145 18.15 2.78 30.69
CA GLU A 145 17.49 3.89 30.03
C GLU A 145 16.12 3.42 29.50
N PRO A 146 15.05 4.20 29.72
CA PRO A 146 13.77 3.89 29.09
C PRO A 146 13.94 3.90 27.57
N GLN A 147 13.56 2.81 26.90
CA GLN A 147 13.52 2.78 25.43
C GLN A 147 12.58 3.89 24.94
N SER A 148 13.10 4.85 24.17
CA SER A 148 12.27 5.84 23.48
C SER A 148 11.37 5.13 22.47
N SER A 149 10.08 5.48 22.44
CA SER A 149 9.16 4.96 21.41
C SER A 149 9.68 5.29 20.02
N PHE A 150 9.86 4.26 19.17
CA PHE A 150 10.22 4.41 17.75
C PHE A 150 9.03 4.84 16.88
N TRP A 151 7.88 5.20 17.48
CA TRP A 151 6.72 5.62 16.70
C TRP A 151 6.89 7.05 16.17
N VAL A 152 7.08 7.15 14.86
CA VAL A 152 7.00 8.41 14.12
C VAL A 152 5.59 8.51 13.52
N PRO A 153 4.84 9.62 13.73
CA PRO A 153 3.57 9.82 13.06
C PRO A 153 3.71 9.69 11.55
N ALA A 154 2.73 9.06 10.89
CA ALA A 154 2.74 8.98 9.43
C ALA A 154 2.64 10.38 8.81
N ASP A 155 3.46 10.65 7.79
CA ASP A 155 3.40 11.90 7.02
C ASP A 155 2.05 11.96 6.29
N THR A 156 1.22 12.91 6.68
CA THR A 156 -0.14 13.12 6.19
C THR A 156 -0.23 14.37 5.32
N THR A 157 0.91 14.94 4.91
CA THR A 157 0.94 16.10 4.01
C THR A 157 0.37 15.73 2.63
N PRO A 158 -0.62 16.47 2.10
CA PRO A 158 -1.08 16.30 0.73
C PRO A 158 0.05 16.50 -0.27
N ARG A 159 0.20 15.60 -1.23
CA ARG A 159 1.22 15.65 -2.28
C ARG A 159 0.56 15.66 -3.67
N PRO A 160 1.17 16.27 -4.69
CA PRO A 160 0.69 16.21 -6.07
C PRO A 160 0.54 14.79 -6.61
N VAL A 161 -0.45 14.57 -7.47
CA VAL A 161 -0.60 13.33 -8.22
C VAL A 161 0.39 13.32 -9.38
N GLU A 162 1.49 12.59 -9.23
CA GLU A 162 2.56 12.54 -10.23
C GLU A 162 2.21 11.65 -11.43
N VAL A 163 1.59 10.50 -11.16
CA VAL A 163 1.19 9.54 -12.18
C VAL A 163 -0.30 9.69 -12.41
N ARG A 164 -0.66 10.31 -13.53
CA ARG A 164 -2.01 10.71 -13.87
C ARG A 164 -2.31 10.51 -15.36
N ARG A 165 -3.59 10.39 -15.69
CA ARG A 165 -4.07 10.25 -17.06
C ARG A 165 -5.46 10.85 -17.20
N LEU A 166 -5.68 11.58 -18.29
CA LEU A 166 -7.02 11.94 -18.75
C LEU A 166 -7.45 11.02 -19.89
N MET A 167 -8.73 10.70 -19.95
CA MET A 167 -9.34 10.02 -21.08
C MET A 167 -10.76 10.49 -21.30
N GLU A 168 -11.28 10.34 -22.52
CA GLU A 168 -12.72 10.46 -22.73
C GLU A 168 -13.41 9.26 -22.09
N THR A 169 -14.50 9.52 -21.37
CA THR A 169 -15.33 8.49 -20.72
C THR A 169 -15.95 7.61 -21.80
N THR A 170 -15.95 6.29 -21.59
CA THR A 170 -16.58 5.37 -22.54
C THR A 170 -18.09 5.39 -22.36
N TRP A 171 -18.82 4.90 -23.37
CA TRP A 171 -20.27 4.70 -23.20
C TRP A 171 -20.62 3.74 -22.07
N ARG A 172 -19.82 2.68 -21.88
CA ARG A 172 -20.07 1.71 -20.81
C ARG A 172 -19.98 2.38 -19.46
N ASP A 173 -18.93 3.17 -19.22
CA ASP A 173 -18.72 3.81 -17.91
C ASP A 173 -19.88 4.78 -17.61
N LEU A 174 -20.32 5.55 -18.62
CA LEU A 174 -21.52 6.39 -18.48
C LEU A 174 -22.78 5.57 -18.20
N ALA A 175 -22.93 4.39 -18.82
CA ALA A 175 -24.09 3.52 -18.61
C ALA A 175 -24.11 2.86 -17.22
N GLN A 176 -22.98 2.80 -16.51
CA GLN A 176 -22.92 2.31 -15.13
C GLN A 176 -23.36 3.39 -14.13
N ASP A 177 -23.08 4.65 -14.40
CA ASP A 177 -23.38 5.76 -13.50
C ASP A 177 -24.75 6.41 -13.77
N LEU A 178 -25.20 6.42 -15.03
CA LEU A 178 -26.45 7.05 -15.44
C LEU A 178 -27.62 6.08 -15.42
N GLY A 179 -28.78 6.57 -15.00
CA GLY A 179 -30.04 5.83 -15.14
C GLY A 179 -30.47 5.70 -16.60
N PRO A 180 -31.33 4.72 -16.96
CA PRO A 180 -31.72 4.46 -18.34
C PRO A 180 -32.28 5.69 -19.09
N GLY A 181 -33.04 6.54 -18.40
CA GLY A 181 -33.62 7.75 -19.01
C GLY A 181 -32.58 8.82 -19.36
N ASP A 182 -31.58 9.02 -18.50
CA ASP A 182 -30.49 9.98 -18.76
C ASP A 182 -29.55 9.45 -19.86
N LEU A 183 -29.33 8.13 -19.88
CA LEU A 183 -28.53 7.47 -20.91
C LEU A 183 -29.20 7.55 -22.30
N ASP A 184 -30.52 7.39 -22.38
CA ASP A 184 -31.29 7.56 -23.63
C ASP A 184 -31.31 9.02 -24.12
N ALA A 185 -31.23 9.98 -23.20
CA ALA A 185 -31.20 11.41 -23.51
C ALA A 185 -29.80 11.93 -23.88
N LEU A 186 -28.76 11.09 -23.80
CA LEU A 186 -27.39 11.50 -24.05
C LEU A 186 -27.17 11.88 -25.51
N ASP A 187 -26.71 13.11 -25.75
CA ASP A 187 -26.33 13.55 -27.09
C ASP A 187 -25.12 12.74 -27.62
N PRO A 188 -25.22 12.02 -28.74
CA PRO A 188 -24.08 11.32 -29.35
C PRO A 188 -22.93 12.26 -29.73
N GLY A 189 -23.19 13.55 -29.91
CA GLY A 189 -22.20 14.61 -30.16
C GLY A 189 -21.54 15.18 -28.90
N ALA A 190 -21.89 14.68 -27.71
CA ALA A 190 -21.25 15.08 -26.45
C ALA A 190 -20.08 14.18 -26.08
N THR A 191 -19.07 14.77 -25.43
CA THR A 191 -17.91 14.11 -24.83
C THR A 191 -17.85 14.44 -23.35
N TYR A 192 -17.53 13.43 -22.54
CA TYR A 192 -17.26 13.54 -21.11
C TYR A 192 -15.84 13.06 -20.84
N ILE A 193 -15.24 13.49 -19.73
CA ILE A 193 -13.84 13.23 -19.44
C ILE A 193 -13.73 12.57 -18.07
N SER A 194 -12.96 11.48 -18.02
CA SER A 194 -12.55 10.82 -16.80
C SER A 194 -11.08 11.09 -16.52
N ALA A 195 -10.74 11.15 -15.25
CA ALA A 195 -9.40 11.41 -14.77
C ALA A 195 -8.94 10.25 -13.88
N LEU A 196 -7.74 9.75 -14.11
CA LEU A 196 -7.14 8.64 -13.38
C LEU A 196 -5.88 9.12 -12.68
N GLY A 197 -5.78 8.93 -11.38
CA GLY A 197 -4.58 9.28 -10.60
C GLY A 197 -4.10 8.11 -9.77
N VAL A 198 -2.79 7.84 -9.76
CA VAL A 198 -2.20 6.88 -8.80
C VAL A 198 -1.90 7.62 -7.51
N LYS A 199 -2.18 6.95 -6.40
CA LYS A 199 -2.02 7.47 -5.05
C LYS A 199 -0.61 8.01 -4.80
N PRO A 200 -0.43 9.29 -4.37
CA PRO A 200 0.90 9.88 -4.20
C PRO A 200 1.57 9.52 -2.87
N SER A 201 0.82 9.04 -1.87
CA SER A 201 1.32 8.55 -0.59
C SER A 201 0.34 7.55 0.04
N SER A 202 0.80 6.69 0.94
CA SER A 202 -0.10 5.74 1.64
C SER A 202 -1.19 6.44 2.48
N THR A 203 -0.98 7.70 2.86
CA THR A 203 -1.89 8.53 3.67
C THR A 203 -2.87 9.37 2.85
N ALA A 204 -2.75 9.40 1.52
CA ALA A 204 -3.76 10.00 0.66
C ALA A 204 -5.09 9.22 0.76
N LEU A 205 -6.22 9.90 0.63
CA LEU A 205 -7.55 9.28 0.80
C LEU A 205 -8.30 9.27 -0.53
N SER A 206 -8.33 10.41 -1.20
CA SER A 206 -9.06 10.66 -2.46
C SER A 206 -8.40 11.82 -3.20
N TYR A 207 -8.93 12.18 -4.36
CA TYR A 207 -8.64 13.45 -5.02
C TYR A 207 -9.92 14.13 -5.50
N LEU A 208 -9.91 15.46 -5.50
CA LEU A 208 -10.92 16.26 -6.16
C LEU A 208 -10.50 16.50 -7.63
N LEU A 209 -11.42 16.26 -8.56
CA LEU A 209 -11.26 16.59 -9.97
C LEU A 209 -11.75 18.01 -10.23
N PHE A 210 -10.84 18.85 -10.72
CA PHE A 210 -11.17 20.20 -11.18
C PHE A 210 -10.91 20.31 -12.67
N THR A 211 -11.85 20.89 -13.42
CA THR A 211 -11.71 21.10 -14.86
C THR A 211 -11.96 22.54 -15.28
N ARG A 212 -11.44 22.92 -16.44
CA ARG A 212 -11.76 24.17 -17.13
C ARG A 212 -11.61 24.04 -18.64
N VAL A 213 -12.16 25.02 -19.35
CA VAL A 213 -11.90 25.25 -20.77
C VAL A 213 -11.31 26.65 -20.97
N GLY A 214 -10.22 26.75 -21.73
CA GLY A 214 -9.56 28.02 -22.03
C GLY A 214 -9.11 28.78 -20.78
N GLY A 215 -9.38 30.09 -20.75
CA GLY A 215 -8.98 30.98 -19.64
C GLY A 215 -9.92 31.00 -18.44
N ASN A 216 -10.94 30.14 -18.39
CA ASN A 216 -11.90 30.10 -17.29
C ASN A 216 -11.23 29.67 -15.96
N ALA A 217 -11.89 29.96 -14.84
CA ALA A 217 -11.49 29.39 -13.56
C ALA A 217 -11.69 27.87 -13.57
N PHE A 218 -10.86 27.16 -12.82
CA PHE A 218 -11.09 25.75 -12.53
C PHE A 218 -12.33 25.63 -11.64
N ALA A 219 -13.18 24.65 -11.96
CA ALA A 219 -14.34 24.31 -11.16
C ALA A 219 -14.22 22.85 -10.72
N GLU A 220 -14.58 22.58 -9.46
CA GLU A 220 -14.73 21.22 -8.96
C GLU A 220 -15.85 20.52 -9.73
N ARG A 221 -15.59 19.28 -10.14
CA ARG A 221 -16.52 18.46 -10.92
C ARG A 221 -16.96 17.22 -10.18
N ASP A 222 -16.00 16.56 -9.55
CA ASP A 222 -16.21 15.28 -8.91
C ASP A 222 -15.06 14.98 -7.92
N SER A 223 -15.19 13.91 -7.14
CA SER A 223 -14.19 13.42 -6.22
C SER A 223 -14.23 11.90 -6.18
N ASP A 224 -13.06 11.26 -6.26
CA ASP A 224 -12.98 9.80 -6.20
C ASP A 224 -11.68 9.29 -5.54
N ALA A 225 -11.63 8.00 -5.26
CA ALA A 225 -10.44 7.27 -4.85
C ALA A 225 -9.41 7.19 -5.99
N PHE A 226 -8.15 6.97 -5.62
CA PHE A 226 -7.07 6.78 -6.58
C PHE A 226 -7.20 5.46 -7.34
N CYS A 227 -6.80 5.46 -8.61
CA CYS A 227 -6.79 4.30 -9.47
C CYS A 227 -5.65 3.34 -9.07
N PRO A 228 -5.96 2.08 -8.70
CA PRO A 228 -4.95 1.04 -8.58
C PRO A 228 -4.17 0.90 -9.88
N SER A 229 -2.87 0.63 -9.78
CA SER A 229 -2.01 0.62 -10.97
C SER A 229 -0.71 -0.16 -10.76
N GLY A 230 -0.11 -0.60 -11.87
CA GLY A 230 1.23 -1.16 -11.93
C GLY A 230 1.82 -1.00 -13.32
N THR A 231 2.95 -1.65 -13.59
CA THR A 231 3.55 -1.70 -14.93
C THR A 231 3.74 -3.14 -15.39
N ILE A 232 3.54 -3.42 -16.68
CA ILE A 232 3.72 -4.76 -17.23
C ILE A 232 5.21 -5.13 -17.27
N ARG A 233 5.55 -6.35 -16.84
CA ARG A 233 6.94 -6.83 -16.68
C ARG A 233 7.62 -7.08 -18.02
N ALA A 234 6.90 -7.69 -18.95
CA ALA A 234 7.39 -8.08 -20.27
C ALA A 234 6.47 -7.49 -21.35
N ALA A 235 6.98 -7.40 -22.57
CA ALA A 235 6.16 -6.99 -23.70
C ALA A 235 5.03 -8.01 -23.93
N LEU A 236 3.85 -7.50 -24.26
CA LEU A 236 2.68 -8.30 -24.62
C LEU A 236 2.45 -8.20 -26.11
N GLY A 237 2.34 -9.33 -26.78
CA GLY A 237 1.74 -9.41 -28.11
C GLY A 237 0.24 -9.05 -28.05
N LYS A 238 -0.36 -8.81 -29.21
CA LYS A 238 -1.79 -8.47 -29.36
C LYS A 238 -2.75 -9.46 -28.70
N TYR A 239 -2.30 -10.68 -28.44
CA TYR A 239 -3.17 -11.78 -28.07
C TYR A 239 -2.67 -12.57 -26.87
N ASP A 240 -1.59 -12.11 -26.25
CA ASP A 240 -1.17 -12.63 -24.97
C ASP A 240 -2.23 -12.26 -23.93
N THR A 241 -2.68 -13.25 -23.17
CA THR A 241 -3.73 -13.07 -22.16
C THR A 241 -3.19 -13.17 -20.74
N THR A 242 -1.91 -13.49 -20.57
CA THR A 242 -1.25 -13.54 -19.26
C THR A 242 -0.30 -12.37 -19.14
N VAL A 243 -0.42 -11.60 -18.06
CA VAL A 243 0.43 -10.43 -17.80
C VAL A 243 0.98 -10.49 -16.38
N ASP A 244 2.30 -10.39 -16.27
CA ASP A 244 2.97 -10.18 -14.99
C ASP A 244 3.13 -8.68 -14.75
N VAL A 245 2.75 -8.19 -13.57
CA VAL A 245 2.84 -6.77 -13.21
C VAL A 245 3.90 -6.51 -12.14
N LEU A 246 4.41 -5.28 -12.13
CA LEU A 246 5.46 -4.77 -11.26
C LEU A 246 5.03 -3.46 -10.62
N GLY A 247 5.57 -3.16 -9.43
CA GLY A 247 5.35 -1.88 -8.75
C GLY A 247 3.88 -1.59 -8.53
N VAL A 248 3.11 -2.62 -8.17
CA VAL A 248 1.66 -2.51 -8.01
C VAL A 248 1.31 -1.67 -6.79
N THR A 249 0.28 -0.85 -6.95
CA THR A 249 -0.36 -0.05 -5.90
C THR A 249 -1.81 -0.52 -5.83
N ASP A 250 -2.24 -0.89 -4.62
CA ASP A 250 -3.62 -1.26 -4.29
C ASP A 250 -4.23 -2.37 -5.18
N LEU A 251 -3.42 -3.35 -5.60
CA LEU A 251 -3.87 -4.48 -6.43
C LEU A 251 -4.96 -5.32 -5.74
N ASP A 252 -4.94 -5.37 -4.41
CA ASP A 252 -5.93 -6.04 -3.57
C ASP A 252 -7.34 -5.45 -3.68
N LEU A 253 -7.48 -4.23 -4.22
CA LEU A 253 -8.78 -3.62 -4.52
C LEU A 253 -9.35 -4.00 -5.90
N VAL A 254 -8.57 -4.70 -6.74
CA VAL A 254 -9.00 -5.04 -8.10
C VAL A 254 -9.82 -6.32 -8.10
N GLU A 255 -10.99 -6.27 -8.73
CA GLU A 255 -11.92 -7.40 -8.84
C GLU A 255 -11.89 -8.05 -10.23
N VAL A 256 -12.14 -9.36 -10.28
CA VAL A 256 -12.33 -10.08 -11.54
C VAL A 256 -13.62 -9.61 -12.22
N GLY A 257 -13.57 -9.42 -13.54
CA GLY A 257 -14.66 -8.90 -14.36
C GLY A 257 -14.57 -7.40 -14.63
N THR A 258 -13.73 -6.67 -13.87
CA THR A 258 -13.52 -5.23 -14.03
C THR A 258 -12.62 -4.88 -15.21
N THR A 259 -12.59 -3.61 -15.57
CA THR A 259 -11.78 -3.09 -16.67
C THR A 259 -10.42 -2.57 -16.21
N ALA A 260 -9.44 -2.69 -17.09
CA ALA A 260 -8.17 -2.00 -16.98
C ALA A 260 -7.76 -1.38 -18.32
N LEU A 261 -6.89 -0.39 -18.28
CA LEU A 261 -6.37 0.32 -19.46
C LEU A 261 -4.86 0.13 -19.53
N ILE A 262 -4.35 -0.34 -20.68
CA ILE A 262 -2.91 -0.41 -20.99
C ILE A 262 -2.68 0.39 -22.27
N ASP A 263 -1.85 1.43 -22.21
CA ASP A 263 -1.73 2.40 -23.30
C ASP A 263 -3.13 2.84 -23.76
N ASP A 264 -3.56 2.56 -24.99
CA ASP A 264 -4.92 2.90 -25.47
C ASP A 264 -5.86 1.68 -25.61
N GLU A 265 -5.50 0.52 -25.04
CA GLU A 265 -6.34 -0.69 -25.04
C GLU A 265 -7.04 -0.89 -23.69
N ILE A 266 -8.36 -1.06 -23.73
CA ILE A 266 -9.13 -1.51 -22.57
C ILE A 266 -9.15 -3.04 -22.57
N VAL A 267 -8.84 -3.62 -21.42
CA VAL A 267 -8.82 -5.06 -21.16
C VAL A 267 -9.76 -5.40 -20.01
N ARG A 268 -10.26 -6.64 -19.96
CA ARG A 268 -11.02 -7.18 -18.84
C ARG A 268 -10.11 -8.01 -17.95
N ILE A 269 -10.24 -7.91 -16.64
CA ILE A 269 -9.53 -8.79 -15.72
C ILE A 269 -10.29 -10.11 -15.59
N ASP A 270 -9.72 -11.21 -16.07
CA ASP A 270 -10.34 -12.54 -16.03
C ASP A 270 -9.89 -13.37 -14.81
N ALA A 271 -8.68 -13.13 -14.30
CA ALA A 271 -8.18 -13.76 -13.08
C ALA A 271 -7.02 -12.96 -12.46
N ILE A 272 -6.82 -13.10 -11.15
CA ILE A 272 -5.73 -12.46 -10.41
C ILE A 272 -5.03 -13.51 -9.54
N ASN A 273 -3.70 -13.58 -9.66
CA ASN A 273 -2.84 -14.28 -8.73
C ASN A 273 -1.99 -13.26 -7.97
N PHE A 274 -2.36 -13.02 -6.71
CA PHE A 274 -1.73 -12.02 -5.86
C PHE A 274 -0.28 -12.39 -5.47
N ASP A 275 0.02 -13.68 -5.25
CA ASP A 275 1.36 -14.13 -4.86
C ASP A 275 2.39 -13.90 -5.97
N ALA A 276 2.00 -14.15 -7.22
CA ALA A 276 2.87 -13.98 -8.39
C ALA A 276 2.77 -12.59 -9.03
N ALA A 277 1.83 -11.74 -8.58
CA ALA A 277 1.44 -10.50 -9.24
C ALA A 277 1.17 -10.72 -10.74
N ARG A 278 0.35 -11.74 -11.04
CA ARG A 278 0.01 -12.19 -12.39
C ARG A 278 -1.49 -12.08 -12.62
N LEU A 279 -1.87 -11.59 -13.80
CA LEU A 279 -3.26 -11.46 -14.23
C LEU A 279 -3.51 -12.29 -15.47
N THR A 280 -4.75 -12.77 -15.60
CA THR A 280 -5.30 -13.19 -16.89
C THR A 280 -6.24 -12.09 -17.38
N ILE A 281 -6.15 -11.73 -18.66
CA ILE A 281 -6.90 -10.62 -19.25
C ILE A 281 -7.63 -11.01 -20.54
N GLY A 282 -8.83 -10.45 -20.71
CA GLY A 282 -9.56 -10.36 -21.98
C GLY A 282 -9.13 -9.12 -22.75
N ARG A 283 -8.87 -9.24 -24.05
CA ARG A 283 -8.24 -8.21 -24.88
C ARG A 283 -9.25 -7.40 -25.70
N GLY A 284 -8.94 -6.14 -26.01
CA GLY A 284 -9.73 -5.29 -26.93
C GLY A 284 -11.19 -5.13 -26.52
N CYS A 285 -11.43 -4.78 -25.27
CA CYS A 285 -12.75 -4.62 -24.69
C CYS A 285 -13.36 -3.25 -25.03
N ILE A 286 -14.68 -3.14 -24.85
CA ILE A 286 -15.47 -1.91 -25.06
C ILE A 286 -15.29 -1.34 -26.47
N ASP A 287 -14.65 -0.17 -26.62
CA ASP A 287 -14.47 0.56 -27.87
C ASP A 287 -13.04 0.43 -28.43
N THR A 288 -12.25 -0.49 -27.89
CA THR A 288 -10.84 -0.70 -28.25
C THR A 288 -10.61 -2.02 -28.99
N VAL A 289 -9.43 -2.16 -29.60
CA VAL A 289 -8.97 -3.38 -30.27
C VAL A 289 -7.65 -3.87 -29.63
N PRO A 290 -7.33 -5.17 -29.70
CA PRO A 290 -6.09 -5.70 -29.15
C PRO A 290 -4.82 -5.13 -29.79
N ALA A 291 -3.87 -4.69 -28.98
CA ALA A 291 -2.62 -4.04 -29.37
C ALA A 291 -1.39 -4.73 -28.76
N ALA A 292 -0.21 -4.51 -29.33
CA ALA A 292 1.03 -4.91 -28.68
C ALA A 292 1.44 -3.84 -27.66
N HIS A 293 1.94 -4.25 -26.50
CA HIS A 293 2.41 -3.36 -25.44
C HIS A 293 3.86 -3.64 -25.09
N ASN A 294 4.63 -2.59 -24.84
CA ASN A 294 6.03 -2.72 -24.45
C ASN A 294 6.18 -3.00 -22.95
N ALA A 295 7.24 -3.73 -22.58
CA ALA A 295 7.61 -3.88 -21.17
C ALA A 295 7.72 -2.50 -20.49
N GLY A 296 7.17 -2.37 -19.29
CA GLY A 296 7.08 -1.10 -18.54
C GLY A 296 5.83 -0.27 -18.85
N ALA A 297 5.00 -0.64 -19.83
CA ALA A 297 3.71 0.03 -20.05
C ALA A 297 2.83 -0.05 -18.79
N ARG A 298 2.14 1.04 -18.48
CA ARG A 298 1.31 1.14 -17.27
C ARG A 298 -0.05 0.51 -17.51
N ILE A 299 -0.49 -0.29 -16.54
CA ILE A 299 -1.85 -0.78 -16.44
C ILE A 299 -2.59 0.03 -15.38
N TRP A 300 -3.77 0.53 -15.72
CA TRP A 300 -4.66 1.32 -14.85
C TRP A 300 -5.94 0.52 -14.60
N PHE A 301 -6.24 0.14 -13.37
CA PHE A 301 -7.49 -0.55 -13.03
C PHE A 301 -8.54 0.49 -12.68
N PHE A 302 -9.33 0.93 -13.67
CA PHE A 302 -10.06 2.19 -13.57
C PHE A 302 -11.57 2.06 -13.31
N ASP A 303 -12.14 0.85 -13.43
CA ASP A 303 -13.59 0.62 -13.51
C ASP A 303 -14.41 1.37 -12.46
N ASN A 304 -13.93 1.41 -11.20
CA ASN A 304 -14.59 2.09 -10.08
C ASN A 304 -13.69 3.13 -9.40
N ASN A 305 -12.66 3.61 -10.10
CA ASN A 305 -11.62 4.46 -9.51
C ASN A 305 -11.23 5.59 -10.47
N SER A 306 -12.24 6.29 -10.97
CA SER A 306 -12.10 7.40 -11.91
C SER A 306 -13.15 8.46 -11.64
N ALA A 307 -12.70 9.63 -11.17
CA ALA A 307 -13.56 10.80 -11.12
C ALA A 307 -13.85 11.26 -12.55
N TRP A 308 -15.07 11.73 -12.81
CA TRP A 308 -15.47 12.19 -14.14
C TRP A 308 -16.13 13.57 -14.12
N ASP A 309 -15.99 14.30 -15.22
CA ASP A 309 -16.63 15.60 -15.40
C ASP A 309 -18.00 15.43 -16.07
N PRO A 310 -19.12 15.75 -15.38
CA PRO A 310 -20.47 15.62 -15.94
C PRO A 310 -20.82 16.72 -16.96
N SER A 311 -19.92 17.65 -17.22
CA SER A 311 -20.11 18.67 -18.26
C SER A 311 -20.00 18.06 -19.66
N ALA A 312 -21.00 18.29 -20.50
CA ALA A 312 -20.97 17.89 -21.90
C ALA A 312 -20.08 18.82 -22.75
N TYR A 313 -19.09 18.25 -23.43
CA TYR A 313 -18.21 18.98 -24.34
C TYR A 313 -18.43 18.58 -25.80
N GLY A 314 -18.42 19.56 -26.71
CA GLY A 314 -18.39 19.31 -28.15
C GLY A 314 -17.01 18.82 -28.63
N PRO A 315 -16.86 18.44 -29.91
CA PRO A 315 -15.60 17.95 -30.47
C PRO A 315 -14.54 19.06 -30.58
N GLY A 316 -13.27 18.71 -30.41
CA GLY A 316 -12.12 19.61 -30.57
C GLY A 316 -11.93 20.61 -29.41
N VAL A 317 -12.69 20.46 -28.33
CA VAL A 317 -12.54 21.29 -27.12
C VAL A 317 -11.35 20.79 -26.33
N ALA A 318 -10.41 21.70 -26.02
CA ALA A 318 -9.29 21.42 -25.13
C ALA A 318 -9.72 21.64 -23.68
N VAL A 319 -10.02 20.55 -22.97
CA VAL A 319 -10.35 20.59 -21.55
C VAL A 319 -9.08 20.39 -20.75
N GLN A 320 -8.88 21.25 -19.77
CA GLN A 320 -7.76 21.16 -18.84
C GLN A 320 -8.25 20.64 -17.50
N ALA A 321 -7.53 19.70 -16.90
CA ALA A 321 -7.90 19.12 -15.62
C ALA A 321 -6.72 19.10 -14.65
N ARG A 322 -7.02 19.15 -13.36
CA ARG A 322 -6.08 18.97 -12.25
C ARG A 322 -6.72 18.12 -11.16
N MET A 323 -5.88 17.41 -10.42
CA MET A 323 -6.29 16.55 -9.31
C MET A 323 -5.73 17.10 -8.00
N LEU A 324 -6.61 17.35 -7.03
CA LEU A 324 -6.22 17.85 -5.72
C LEU A 324 -6.33 16.72 -4.69
N THR A 325 -5.19 16.19 -4.25
CA THR A 325 -5.13 15.13 -3.25
C THR A 325 -5.71 15.56 -1.91
N GLN A 326 -6.54 14.71 -1.32
CA GLN A 326 -7.08 14.87 0.03
C GLN A 326 -6.42 13.89 1.00
N THR A 327 -6.13 14.37 2.21
CA THR A 327 -5.53 13.63 3.33
C THR A 327 -6.25 14.02 4.62
N SER A 328 -5.92 13.38 5.75
CA SER A 328 -6.43 13.80 7.06
C SER A 328 -5.94 15.19 7.52
N GLN A 329 -4.88 15.75 6.92
CA GLN A 329 -4.43 17.12 7.21
C GLN A 329 -5.10 18.18 6.35
N GLY A 330 -5.73 17.80 5.23
CA GLY A 330 -6.42 18.71 4.34
C GLY A 330 -6.25 18.35 2.87
N THR A 331 -6.47 19.35 2.01
CA THR A 331 -6.47 19.23 0.56
C THR A 331 -5.26 19.94 -0.05
N LEU A 332 -4.68 19.34 -1.09
CA LEU A 332 -3.58 19.93 -1.85
C LEU A 332 -4.01 21.29 -2.44
N PRO A 333 -3.21 22.36 -2.29
CA PRO A 333 -3.51 23.64 -2.93
C PRO A 333 -3.55 23.53 -4.46
N GLU A 334 -4.51 24.20 -5.09
CA GLU A 334 -4.67 24.25 -6.54
C GLU A 334 -3.41 24.66 -7.32
N SER A 335 -2.59 25.55 -6.74
CA SER A 335 -1.35 26.04 -7.36
C SER A 335 -0.24 24.98 -7.37
N ALA A 336 -0.33 23.95 -6.52
CA ALA A 336 0.60 22.84 -6.45
C ALA A 336 0.17 21.64 -7.30
N ALA A 337 -1.07 21.63 -7.80
CA ALA A 337 -1.60 20.55 -8.63
C ALA A 337 -1.19 20.73 -10.10
N PRO A 338 -0.50 19.74 -10.71
CA PRO A 338 -0.21 19.74 -12.13
C PRO A 338 -1.49 19.80 -12.98
N VAL A 339 -1.35 20.35 -14.20
CA VAL A 339 -2.46 20.49 -15.15
C VAL A 339 -2.19 19.62 -16.37
N ASP A 340 -3.14 18.74 -16.70
CA ASP A 340 -3.16 18.00 -17.96
C ASP A 340 -4.20 18.59 -18.91
N THR A 341 -4.08 18.28 -20.19
CA THR A 341 -5.02 18.75 -21.22
C THR A 341 -5.41 17.58 -22.12
N LEU A 342 -6.70 17.45 -22.39
CA LEU A 342 -7.27 16.48 -23.33
C LEU A 342 -8.14 17.22 -24.35
N VAL A 343 -7.97 16.87 -25.63
CA VAL A 343 -8.79 17.39 -26.73
C VAL A 343 -9.86 16.36 -27.08
N THR A 344 -11.12 16.77 -27.03
CA THR A 344 -12.29 15.90 -27.18
C THR A 344 -12.51 15.43 -28.63
N ARG A 345 -13.00 14.19 -28.79
CA ARG A 345 -13.12 13.46 -30.07
C ARG A 345 -14.38 12.57 -30.15
N LEU A 346 -15.38 12.80 -29.29
CA LEU A 346 -16.70 12.14 -29.32
C LEU A 346 -16.65 10.64 -29.02
N ARG A 347 -15.80 10.18 -28.10
CA ARG A 347 -15.59 8.75 -27.84
C ARG A 347 -16.87 7.99 -27.54
N GLN A 348 -17.66 8.44 -26.56
CA GLN A 348 -18.86 7.72 -26.13
C GLN A 348 -19.83 7.48 -27.28
N GLY A 349 -19.98 8.44 -28.20
CA GLY A 349 -20.94 8.40 -29.29
C GLY A 349 -20.57 7.44 -30.42
N ARG A 350 -19.30 7.01 -30.52
CA ARG A 350 -18.83 6.17 -31.64
C ARG A 350 -19.31 4.72 -31.50
N PRO A 351 -19.54 4.01 -32.63
CA PRO A 351 -19.83 2.59 -32.58
C PRO A 351 -18.60 1.82 -32.07
N TYR A 352 -18.83 0.64 -31.48
CA TYR A 352 -17.72 -0.25 -31.14
C TYR A 352 -17.07 -0.79 -32.42
N PRO A 353 -15.73 -0.98 -32.43
CA PRO A 353 -15.07 -1.63 -33.55
C PRO A 353 -15.59 -3.07 -33.68
N PRO A 354 -15.57 -3.67 -34.89
CA PRO A 354 -15.92 -5.08 -35.04
C PRO A 354 -15.04 -5.99 -34.17
N GLY A 355 -15.56 -7.14 -33.75
CA GLY A 355 -14.79 -8.18 -33.07
C GLY A 355 -14.26 -9.24 -34.04
N ARG A 356 -13.44 -10.15 -33.54
CA ARG A 356 -13.08 -11.46 -34.14
C ARG A 356 -12.81 -11.38 -35.64
N ILE A 357 -11.93 -10.47 -36.07
CA ILE A 357 -11.56 -10.33 -37.48
C ILE A 357 -10.90 -11.63 -37.96
N ARG A 358 -11.30 -12.08 -39.15
CA ARG A 358 -10.69 -13.19 -39.88
C ARG A 358 -10.49 -12.82 -41.35
N ILE A 359 -9.35 -13.20 -41.91
CA ILE A 359 -9.01 -13.09 -43.34
C ILE A 359 -8.82 -14.52 -43.85
N GLY A 360 -9.71 -14.97 -44.74
CA GLY A 360 -9.72 -16.38 -45.18
C GLY A 360 -9.91 -17.38 -44.04
N GLY A 361 -10.55 -16.97 -42.93
CA GLY A 361 -10.72 -17.80 -41.73
C GLY A 361 -9.59 -17.70 -40.70
N GLU A 362 -8.48 -17.03 -41.01
CA GLU A 362 -7.34 -16.86 -40.10
C GLU A 362 -7.32 -15.48 -39.43
N ARG A 363 -6.82 -15.39 -38.20
CA ARG A 363 -6.78 -14.12 -37.46
C ARG A 363 -5.73 -13.14 -38.00
N GLU A 364 -4.51 -13.62 -38.22
CA GLU A 364 -3.40 -12.86 -38.81
C GLU A 364 -2.63 -13.77 -39.77
N PRO A 365 -3.08 -13.92 -41.03
CA PRO A 365 -2.39 -14.76 -42.00
C PRO A 365 -0.99 -14.20 -42.30
N VAL A 366 0.00 -15.06 -42.53
CA VAL A 366 1.34 -14.61 -42.96
C VAL A 366 1.28 -14.05 -44.39
N SER A 367 0.44 -14.64 -45.23
CA SER A 367 0.19 -14.20 -46.59
C SER A 367 -1.22 -14.54 -47.05
N ALA A 368 -1.77 -13.72 -47.94
CA ALA A 368 -3.03 -13.99 -48.62
C ALA A 368 -2.95 -13.55 -50.09
N ALA A 369 -3.79 -14.12 -50.94
CA ALA A 369 -3.74 -13.85 -52.37
C ALA A 369 -5.13 -13.69 -52.99
N GLY A 370 -5.19 -13.01 -54.14
CA GLY A 370 -6.42 -12.82 -54.90
C GLY A 370 -7.43 -11.94 -54.18
N GLU A 371 -8.71 -12.28 -54.35
CA GLU A 371 -9.81 -11.64 -53.60
C GLU A 371 -9.83 -12.18 -52.17
N LEU A 372 -9.87 -11.27 -51.20
CA LEU A 372 -9.80 -11.61 -49.78
C LEU A 372 -11.20 -11.66 -49.17
N THR A 373 -11.59 -12.83 -48.67
CA THR A 373 -12.77 -12.95 -47.80
C THR A 373 -12.43 -12.51 -46.39
N VAL A 374 -13.06 -11.44 -45.92
CA VAL A 374 -12.89 -10.93 -44.56
C VAL A 374 -14.21 -11.10 -43.81
N SER A 375 -14.15 -11.66 -42.61
CA SER A 375 -15.29 -11.75 -41.71
C SER A 375 -14.97 -11.20 -40.32
N TRP A 376 -16.02 -10.86 -39.58
CA TRP A 376 -15.93 -10.26 -38.25
C TRP A 376 -17.14 -10.62 -37.41
N ALA A 377 -17.05 -10.36 -36.10
CA ALA A 377 -18.16 -10.42 -35.18
C ALA A 377 -18.76 -9.02 -35.00
N HIS A 378 -20.10 -8.94 -35.00
CA HIS A 378 -20.80 -7.72 -34.58
C HIS A 378 -20.51 -7.39 -33.12
N ARG A 379 -20.50 -6.08 -32.83
CA ARG A 379 -20.45 -5.53 -31.48
C ARG A 379 -21.48 -4.42 -31.36
N ASP A 380 -22.12 -4.34 -30.21
CA ASP A 380 -23.17 -3.39 -29.92
C ASP A 380 -22.93 -2.77 -28.56
N ARG A 381 -22.67 -1.47 -28.59
CA ARG A 381 -22.38 -0.64 -27.44
C ARG A 381 -23.49 -0.67 -26.38
N LYS A 382 -24.75 -0.69 -26.80
CA LYS A 382 -25.92 -0.63 -25.93
C LYS A 382 -26.24 -2.01 -25.35
N LEU A 383 -26.18 -3.06 -26.16
CA LEU A 383 -26.42 -4.44 -25.70
C LEU A 383 -25.29 -5.01 -24.83
N GLN A 384 -24.13 -4.36 -24.81
CA GLN A 384 -22.97 -4.75 -24.01
C GLN A 384 -22.73 -3.82 -22.80
N ALA A 385 -23.66 -2.92 -22.48
CA ALA A 385 -23.48 -1.93 -21.41
C ALA A 385 -23.30 -2.57 -20.02
N ASP A 386 -23.87 -3.75 -19.79
CA ASP A 386 -23.82 -4.47 -18.51
C ASP A 386 -22.63 -5.45 -18.40
N ARG A 387 -21.87 -5.67 -19.48
CA ARG A 387 -20.81 -6.69 -19.53
C ARG A 387 -19.61 -6.24 -20.33
N VAL A 388 -18.42 -6.47 -19.78
CA VAL A 388 -17.17 -6.29 -20.51
C VAL A 388 -16.93 -7.52 -21.39
N ILE A 389 -16.93 -7.35 -22.70
CA ILE A 389 -16.72 -8.44 -23.66
C ILE A 389 -15.42 -8.19 -24.42
N ASP A 390 -14.60 -9.23 -24.54
CA ASP A 390 -13.34 -9.18 -25.27
C ASP A 390 -13.56 -9.27 -26.79
N ALA A 391 -12.54 -8.85 -27.53
CA ALA A 391 -12.55 -8.76 -28.97
C ALA A 391 -12.72 -10.11 -29.67
N GLU A 392 -12.47 -11.24 -29.02
CA GLU A 392 -12.57 -12.57 -29.61
C GLU A 392 -13.90 -13.27 -29.30
N ALA A 393 -14.86 -12.60 -28.66
CA ALA A 393 -16.19 -13.15 -28.41
C ALA A 393 -17.02 -13.40 -29.70
N ALA A 394 -18.10 -14.16 -29.56
CA ALA A 394 -19.09 -14.30 -30.63
C ALA A 394 -19.85 -12.97 -30.86
N GLY A 395 -20.48 -12.82 -32.03
CA GLY A 395 -21.17 -11.59 -32.40
C GLY A 395 -22.33 -11.22 -31.49
N ILE A 396 -22.43 -9.93 -31.14
CA ILE A 396 -23.54 -9.31 -30.39
C ILE A 396 -24.01 -8.09 -31.18
N GLY A 397 -25.32 -8.01 -31.46
CA GLY A 397 -25.89 -6.95 -32.29
C GLY A 397 -25.86 -7.26 -33.79
N PRO A 398 -25.60 -6.28 -34.67
CA PRO A 398 -24.96 -4.98 -34.41
C PRO A 398 -25.91 -3.91 -33.85
N GLU A 399 -25.33 -2.81 -33.34
CA GLU A 399 -26.14 -1.62 -33.00
C GLU A 399 -26.88 -1.13 -34.25
N PRO A 400 -28.21 -0.86 -34.19
CA PRO A 400 -28.98 -0.45 -35.35
C PRO A 400 -28.34 0.72 -36.11
N GLY A 401 -28.28 0.60 -37.44
CA GLY A 401 -27.66 1.60 -38.31
C GLY A 401 -26.13 1.47 -38.46
N THR A 402 -25.50 0.50 -37.80
CA THR A 402 -24.06 0.25 -37.97
C THR A 402 -23.78 -0.44 -39.30
N THR A 403 -22.82 0.10 -40.05
CA THR A 403 -22.19 -0.54 -41.20
C THR A 403 -20.69 -0.71 -40.96
N TYR A 404 -20.02 -1.47 -41.82
CA TYR A 404 -18.59 -1.71 -41.75
C TYR A 404 -17.89 -1.24 -43.00
N SER A 405 -16.63 -0.83 -42.82
CA SER A 405 -15.74 -0.41 -43.91
C SER A 405 -14.41 -1.11 -43.77
N LEU A 406 -13.84 -1.46 -44.93
CA LEU A 406 -12.58 -2.17 -45.07
C LEU A 406 -11.69 -1.40 -46.03
N ARG A 407 -10.41 -1.30 -45.69
CA ARG A 407 -9.41 -0.69 -46.56
C ARG A 407 -8.15 -1.52 -46.60
N LEU A 408 -7.72 -1.89 -47.80
CA LEU A 408 -6.43 -2.52 -48.03
C LEU A 408 -5.44 -1.44 -48.47
N VAL A 409 -4.35 -1.29 -47.74
CA VAL A 409 -3.28 -0.33 -48.04
C VAL A 409 -1.93 -1.01 -48.11
N ARG A 410 -1.00 -0.41 -48.86
CA ARG A 410 0.41 -0.82 -48.80
C ARG A 410 1.02 -0.46 -47.45
N LYS A 411 1.83 -1.36 -46.89
CA LYS A 411 2.48 -1.12 -45.58
C LYS A 411 3.56 -0.03 -45.65
N ASP A 412 4.22 0.15 -46.78
CA ASP A 412 5.37 1.04 -46.92
C ASP A 412 5.01 2.52 -47.04
N ASN A 413 3.87 2.85 -47.65
CA ASN A 413 3.46 4.24 -47.90
C ASN A 413 1.97 4.53 -47.66
N ASN A 414 1.21 3.58 -47.11
CA ASN A 414 -0.24 3.69 -46.90
C ASN A 414 -1.07 3.99 -48.17
N ALA A 415 -0.52 3.78 -49.37
CA ALA A 415 -1.31 3.95 -50.59
C ALA A 415 -2.44 2.93 -50.63
N GLN A 416 -3.65 3.42 -50.88
CA GLN A 416 -4.86 2.60 -50.93
C GLN A 416 -4.85 1.70 -52.17
N LEU A 417 -5.04 0.40 -51.94
CA LEU A 417 -5.14 -0.63 -52.96
C LEU A 417 -6.59 -1.00 -53.26
N ALA A 418 -7.42 -1.09 -52.22
CA ALA A 418 -8.84 -1.36 -52.33
C ALA A 418 -9.59 -0.78 -51.13
N ILE A 419 -10.88 -0.48 -51.30
CA ILE A 419 -11.78 -0.05 -50.24
C ILE A 419 -13.18 -0.62 -50.48
N VAL A 420 -13.85 -1.01 -49.40
CA VAL A 420 -15.25 -1.41 -49.39
C VAL A 420 -15.91 -0.66 -48.24
N THR A 421 -17.05 -0.02 -48.48
CA THR A 421 -17.80 0.74 -47.46
C THR A 421 -19.23 0.23 -47.37
N ASP A 422 -19.94 0.68 -46.34
CA ASP A 422 -21.38 0.48 -46.18
C ASP A 422 -21.82 -1.00 -46.15
N VAL A 423 -20.95 -1.87 -45.63
CA VAL A 423 -21.24 -3.30 -45.48
C VAL A 423 -22.16 -3.50 -44.27
N ALA A 424 -23.38 -3.97 -44.50
CA ALA A 424 -24.34 -4.25 -43.42
C ALA A 424 -24.12 -5.62 -42.73
N GLY A 425 -23.51 -6.57 -43.45
CA GLY A 425 -23.27 -7.93 -42.95
C GLY A 425 -22.04 -8.05 -42.05
N ASP A 426 -21.69 -9.30 -41.72
CA ASP A 426 -20.54 -9.70 -40.92
C ASP A 426 -19.33 -10.15 -41.76
N SER A 427 -19.42 -9.97 -43.08
CA SER A 427 -18.37 -10.36 -44.02
C SER A 427 -18.42 -9.54 -45.31
N ALA A 428 -17.25 -9.42 -45.96
CA ALA A 428 -17.09 -8.78 -47.26
C ALA A 428 -15.91 -9.41 -48.03
N GLN A 429 -15.96 -9.27 -49.36
CA GLN A 429 -14.82 -9.51 -50.22
C GLN A 429 -14.09 -8.19 -50.49
N ILE A 430 -12.75 -8.19 -50.50
CA ILE A 430 -11.93 -7.03 -50.87
C ILE A 430 -10.79 -7.44 -51.80
N GLY A 431 -10.57 -6.62 -52.84
CA GLY A 431 -9.62 -6.92 -53.90
C GLY A 431 -10.28 -7.64 -55.10
N PRO A 432 -9.52 -8.36 -55.93
CA PRO A 432 -8.06 -8.42 -55.92
C PRO A 432 -7.44 -7.05 -56.24
N ALA A 433 -6.26 -6.77 -55.68
CA ALA A 433 -5.47 -5.59 -56.01
C ALA A 433 -4.27 -5.97 -56.88
N GLN A 434 -3.85 -5.07 -57.77
CA GLN A 434 -2.67 -5.29 -58.62
C GLN A 434 -1.38 -4.89 -57.87
N TYR A 435 -1.06 -5.64 -56.81
CA TYR A 435 0.11 -5.38 -55.96
C TYR A 435 0.66 -6.69 -55.36
N THR A 436 1.98 -6.81 -55.28
CA THR A 436 2.66 -7.89 -54.55
C THR A 436 3.56 -7.27 -53.49
N GLY A 437 3.37 -7.64 -52.23
CA GLY A 437 4.20 -7.16 -51.13
C GLY A 437 3.44 -7.03 -49.80
N PRO A 438 4.09 -6.47 -48.77
CA PRO A 438 3.45 -6.27 -47.47
C PRO A 438 2.31 -5.25 -47.55
N VAL A 439 1.16 -5.61 -46.96
CA VAL A 439 -0.06 -4.79 -46.88
C VAL A 439 -0.58 -4.72 -45.45
N VAL A 440 -1.49 -3.78 -45.22
CA VAL A 440 -2.29 -3.69 -44.01
C VAL A 440 -3.76 -3.66 -44.42
N LEU A 441 -4.55 -4.58 -43.85
CA LEU A 441 -6.00 -4.51 -43.89
C LEU A 441 -6.50 -3.76 -42.66
N GLU A 442 -7.29 -2.72 -42.90
CA GLU A 442 -8.02 -2.00 -41.88
C GLU A 442 -9.50 -2.36 -41.92
N VAL A 443 -10.12 -2.56 -40.76
CA VAL A 443 -11.56 -2.83 -40.62
C VAL A 443 -12.11 -1.99 -39.48
N TRP A 444 -13.23 -1.28 -39.72
CA TRP A 444 -13.87 -0.42 -38.73
C TRP A 444 -15.39 -0.36 -38.91
N ALA A 445 -16.08 0.04 -37.85
CA ALA A 445 -17.53 0.26 -37.88
C ALA A 445 -17.84 1.74 -38.14
N VAL A 446 -18.99 2.01 -38.76
CA VAL A 446 -19.51 3.35 -39.03
C VAL A 446 -20.98 3.39 -38.63
N ARG A 447 -21.38 4.43 -37.88
CA ARG A 447 -22.79 4.68 -37.51
C ARG A 447 -23.02 6.19 -37.50
N ASP A 448 -24.06 6.66 -38.17
CA ASP A 448 -24.42 8.09 -38.23
C ASP A 448 -23.25 9.02 -38.66
N GLY A 449 -22.40 8.55 -39.57
CA GLY A 449 -21.21 9.27 -40.04
C GLY A 449 -20.03 9.26 -39.08
N MET A 450 -20.13 8.60 -37.92
CA MET A 450 -19.02 8.42 -36.98
C MET A 450 -18.37 7.04 -37.14
N GLU A 451 -17.05 7.03 -37.27
CA GLU A 451 -16.25 5.81 -37.24
C GLU A 451 -15.98 5.34 -35.82
N SER A 452 -15.80 4.02 -35.65
CA SER A 452 -15.39 3.43 -34.37
C SER A 452 -14.12 4.08 -33.81
N TRP A 453 -14.02 4.11 -32.47
CA TRP A 453 -12.91 4.77 -31.77
C TRP A 453 -11.53 4.28 -32.22
N GLN A 454 -11.42 2.97 -32.45
CA GLN A 454 -10.25 2.33 -33.02
C GLN A 454 -10.62 1.52 -34.26
N ARG A 455 -9.61 1.18 -35.05
CA ARG A 455 -9.72 0.30 -36.23
C ARG A 455 -8.83 -0.90 -36.05
N TRP A 456 -9.27 -2.06 -36.53
CA TRP A 456 -8.35 -3.19 -36.68
C TRP A 456 -7.27 -2.87 -37.70
N ARG A 457 -6.08 -3.40 -37.47
CA ARG A 457 -4.95 -3.38 -38.41
C ARG A 457 -4.31 -4.76 -38.43
N VAL A 458 -4.46 -5.46 -39.54
CA VAL A 458 -3.87 -6.79 -39.76
C VAL A 458 -2.85 -6.69 -40.87
N GLU A 459 -1.61 -7.06 -40.57
CA GLU A 459 -0.49 -6.98 -41.51
C GLU A 459 -0.16 -8.34 -42.09
N PHE A 460 0.03 -8.43 -43.40
CA PHE A 460 0.37 -9.69 -44.08
C PHE A 460 1.03 -9.42 -45.44
N ARG A 461 1.58 -10.45 -46.08
CA ARG A 461 2.04 -10.37 -47.47
C ARG A 461 0.91 -10.65 -48.46
N TYR A 462 0.75 -9.79 -49.45
CA TYR A 462 -0.28 -9.93 -50.47
C TYR A 462 0.30 -10.27 -51.84
N SER A 463 -0.45 -11.05 -52.63
CA SER A 463 -0.21 -11.34 -54.05
C SER A 463 -1.53 -11.26 -54.81
N PRO A 464 -1.56 -10.81 -56.08
CA PRO A 464 -2.78 -10.85 -56.88
C PRO A 464 -3.24 -12.27 -57.24
N VAL A 465 -2.35 -13.26 -57.12
CA VAL A 465 -2.54 -14.68 -57.49
C VAL A 465 -1.87 -15.60 -56.49
#